data_AF-A0AAE9MJF6-F1
#
_entry.id   AF-A0AAE9MJF6-F1
#
_cell.length_a   1.000
_cell.length_b   1.000
_cell.length_c   1.000
_cell.angle_alpha   90.00
_cell.angle_beta   90.00
_cell.angle_gamma   90.00
#
_symmetry.space_group_name_H-M   'P 1'
#
loop_
_entity.id
_entity.type
_entity.pdbx_description
1 polymer ?
#
loop_
_entity_poly.entity_id
_entity_poly.type
_entity_poly.pdbx_seq_one_letter_code
_entity_poly.pdbx_strand_id
1 'polypeptide(L)'
;MPCSISIQPSTGKLQVNADSYELDKIADVQVRVLSWKNHLLNMVLLGVLTSSILFVFIPTEEQGKGVTLLLPAMGFVVGAIMALAASAKYEFRLEFKHGDETGVQWITAAKSRSSSDYAVFKEQEIELKRTIS
;
A
#
# COMPACT_ATOMS: atom_id res chain seq x y z
N MET A 1 10.01 2.31 8.06
CA MET A 1 9.92 3.30 9.15
C MET A 1 8.60 3.08 9.86
N PRO A 2 8.54 3.16 11.19
CA PRO A 2 7.28 3.07 11.91
C PRO A 2 6.38 4.23 11.49
N CYS A 3 5.10 3.97 11.26
CA CYS A 3 4.17 5.02 10.90
C CYS A 3 3.91 5.92 12.11
N SER A 4 4.04 7.24 11.94
CA SER A 4 3.76 8.23 12.98
C SER A 4 2.46 8.96 12.65
N ILE A 5 1.51 8.99 13.57
CA ILE A 5 0.25 9.72 13.43
C ILE A 5 0.07 10.58 14.68
N SER A 6 -0.14 11.88 14.48
CA SER A 6 -0.38 12.83 15.56
C SER A 6 -1.51 13.76 15.19
N ILE A 7 -2.56 13.77 16.00
CA ILE A 7 -3.62 14.77 15.94
C ILE A 7 -3.10 16.01 16.68
N GLN A 8 -3.16 17.19 16.05
CA GLN A 8 -2.78 18.46 16.66
C GLN A 8 -4.02 19.37 16.74
N PRO A 9 -4.83 19.26 17.81
CA PRO A 9 -6.06 20.03 17.97
C PRO A 9 -5.80 21.54 18.00
N SER A 10 -4.67 21.98 18.56
CA SER A 10 -4.30 23.39 18.66
C SER A 10 -4.11 24.07 17.30
N THR A 11 -3.71 23.31 16.27
CA THR A 11 -3.51 23.82 14.91
C THR A 11 -4.63 23.39 13.94
N GLY A 12 -5.60 22.59 14.40
CA GLY A 12 -6.67 22.05 13.56
C GLY A 12 -6.16 21.06 12.48
N LYS A 13 -5.02 20.40 12.71
CA LYS A 13 -4.36 19.56 11.71
C LYS A 13 -4.09 18.15 12.21
N LEU A 14 -4.21 17.19 11.31
CA LEU A 14 -3.76 15.82 11.47
C LEU A 14 -2.43 15.66 10.73
N GLN A 15 -1.37 15.26 11.44
CA GLN A 15 -0.12 14.84 10.80
C GLN A 15 -0.06 13.32 10.68
N VAL A 16 0.26 12.84 9.49
CA VAL A 16 0.54 11.44 9.20
C VAL A 16 1.88 11.38 8.50
N ASN A 17 2.89 10.83 9.17
CA ASN A 17 4.29 10.83 8.73
C ASN A 17 4.79 12.25 8.42
N ALA A 18 5.02 12.57 7.14
CA ALA A 18 5.45 13.90 6.69
C ALA A 18 4.28 14.74 6.13
N ASP A 19 3.10 14.14 5.98
CA ASP A 19 1.93 14.75 5.37
C ASP A 19 1.04 15.40 6.43
N SER A 20 0.46 16.56 6.09
CA SER A 20 -0.43 17.31 6.96
C SER A 20 -1.80 17.47 6.31
N TYR A 21 -2.83 17.24 7.11
CA TYR A 21 -4.22 17.19 6.72
C TYR A 21 -5.04 18.15 7.60
N GLU A 22 -5.99 18.88 7.01
CA GLU A 22 -6.86 19.79 7.75
C GLU A 22 -8.05 19.01 8.33
N LEU A 23 -8.30 19.13 9.63
CA LEU A 23 -9.30 18.31 10.34
C LEU A 23 -10.73 18.63 9.93
N ASP A 24 -11.01 19.90 9.59
CA ASP A 24 -12.32 20.39 9.14
C ASP A 24 -12.77 19.76 7.81
N LYS A 25 -11.81 19.33 6.98
CA LYS A 25 -12.08 18.67 5.69
C LYS A 25 -12.23 17.16 5.81
N ILE A 26 -11.88 16.56 6.95
CA ILE A 26 -12.01 15.12 7.16
C ILE A 26 -13.45 14.81 7.59
N ALA A 27 -14.14 14.01 6.79
CA ALA A 27 -15.52 13.58 7.03
C ALA A 27 -15.60 12.26 7.80
N ASP A 28 -14.72 11.32 7.48
CA ASP A 28 -14.65 10.01 8.10
C ASP A 28 -13.21 9.47 8.03
N VAL A 29 -12.94 8.43 8.81
CA VAL A 29 -11.68 7.72 8.87
C VAL A 29 -11.93 6.23 8.94
N GLN A 30 -11.10 5.47 8.23
CA GLN A 30 -11.24 4.03 8.16
C GLN A 30 -9.87 3.36 8.10
N VAL A 31 -9.72 2.29 8.89
CA VAL A 31 -8.60 1.35 8.73
C VAL A 31 -9.05 0.19 7.86
N ARG A 32 -8.34 -0.04 6.76
CA ARG A 32 -8.64 -1.14 5.82
C ARG A 32 -7.54 -2.19 5.86
N VAL A 33 -7.93 -3.45 5.95
CA VAL A 33 -7.03 -4.60 5.76
C VAL A 33 -7.05 -4.98 4.29
N LEU A 34 -5.87 -5.02 3.67
CA LEU A 34 -5.69 -5.40 2.28
C LEU A 34 -5.56 -6.93 2.17
N SER A 35 -6.23 -7.49 1.17
CA SER A 35 -6.12 -8.90 0.81
C SER A 35 -5.13 -9.08 -0.35
N TRP A 36 -4.61 -10.29 -0.53
CA TRP A 36 -3.72 -10.64 -1.63
C TRP A 36 -4.27 -10.26 -3.02
N LYS A 37 -5.60 -10.28 -3.20
CA LYS A 37 -6.26 -9.83 -4.42
C LYS A 37 -5.96 -8.37 -4.77
N ASN A 38 -5.77 -7.51 -3.76
CA ASN A 38 -5.41 -6.11 -3.95
C ASN A 38 -3.98 -5.93 -4.46
N HIS A 39 -3.15 -6.97 -4.36
CA HIS A 39 -1.76 -6.98 -4.78
C HIS A 39 -1.52 -7.81 -6.04
N LEU A 40 -2.55 -8.52 -6.53
CA LEU A 40 -2.43 -9.44 -7.65
C LEU A 40 -1.84 -8.76 -8.89
N LEU A 41 -2.28 -7.54 -9.20
CA LEU A 41 -1.73 -6.78 -10.33
C LEU A 41 -0.23 -6.53 -10.17
N ASN A 42 0.20 -6.07 -8.99
CA ASN A 42 1.62 -5.83 -8.72
C ASN A 42 2.45 -7.12 -8.73
N MET A 43 1.87 -8.23 -8.26
CA MET A 43 2.50 -9.55 -8.31
C MET A 43 2.71 -10.03 -9.75
N VAL A 44 1.69 -9.90 -10.59
CA VAL A 44 1.76 -10.25 -12.01
C VAL A 44 2.78 -9.36 -12.72
N LEU A 45 2.72 -8.04 -12.51
CA LEU A 45 3.65 -7.10 -13.13
C LEU A 45 5.10 -7.39 -12.75
N LEU A 46 5.39 -7.52 -11.45
CA LEU A 46 6.76 -7.79 -11.02
C LEU A 46 7.23 -9.18 -11.46
N GLY A 47 6.35 -10.19 -11.44
CA GLY A 47 6.66 -11.51 -11.97
C GLY A 47 7.00 -11.50 -13.47
N VAL A 48 6.24 -10.78 -14.29
CA VAL A 48 6.53 -10.63 -15.73
C VAL A 48 7.86 -9.92 -15.93
N LEU A 49 8.14 -8.87 -15.16
CA LEU A 49 9.41 -8.13 -15.26
C LEU A 49 10.60 -9.01 -14.89
N THR A 50 10.56 -9.71 -13.76
CA THR A 50 11.65 -10.61 -13.33
C THR A 50 11.84 -11.79 -14.27
N SER A 51 10.76 -12.37 -14.79
CA SER A 51 10.81 -13.41 -15.81
C SER A 51 11.46 -12.92 -17.10
N SER A 52 11.14 -11.69 -17.53
CA SER A 52 11.64 -11.12 -18.79
C SER A 52 13.15 -10.85 -18.76
N ILE A 53 13.69 -10.42 -17.61
CA ILE A 53 15.12 -10.12 -17.45
C ILE A 53 16.00 -11.35 -17.72
N LEU A 54 15.51 -12.56 -17.43
CA LEU A 54 16.26 -13.79 -17.64
C LEU A 54 16.59 -14.06 -19.12
N PHE A 55 15.77 -13.59 -20.07
CA PHE A 55 16.04 -13.73 -21.50
C PHE A 55 17.27 -12.95 -21.97
N VAL A 56 17.68 -11.91 -21.23
CA VAL A 56 18.91 -11.15 -21.53
C VAL A 56 20.15 -11.96 -21.15
N PHE A 57 20.08 -12.79 -20.11
CA PHE A 57 21.22 -13.52 -19.56
C PHE A 57 21.36 -14.95 -20.10
N ILE A 58 20.30 -15.53 -20.68
CA ILE A 58 20.33 -16.87 -21.26
C ILE A 58 20.69 -16.77 -22.75
N PRO A 59 21.81 -17.39 -23.19
CA PRO A 59 22.16 -17.45 -24.62
C PRO A 59 21.01 -18.02 -25.46
N THR A 60 20.72 -17.41 -26.60
CA THR A 60 19.59 -17.80 -27.47
C THR A 60 19.58 -19.28 -27.83
N GLU A 61 20.75 -19.88 -28.05
CA GLU A 61 20.91 -21.29 -28.39
C GLU A 61 20.48 -22.26 -27.28
N GLU A 62 20.54 -21.80 -26.03
CA GLU A 62 20.19 -22.56 -24.83
C GLU A 62 18.76 -22.27 -24.36
N GLN A 63 18.07 -21.27 -24.93
CA GLN A 63 16.71 -20.92 -24.54
C GLN A 63 15.73 -22.06 -24.85
N GLY A 64 14.91 -22.43 -23.86
CA GLY A 64 13.91 -23.49 -24.00
C GLY A 64 14.46 -24.92 -23.95
N LYS A 65 15.72 -25.11 -23.54
CA LYS A 65 16.37 -26.42 -23.42
C LYS A 65 16.71 -26.76 -21.96
N GLY A 66 16.39 -27.99 -21.55
CA GLY A 66 16.71 -28.48 -20.21
C GLY A 66 16.19 -27.55 -19.12
N VAL A 67 17.10 -27.07 -18.26
CA VAL A 67 16.76 -26.21 -17.11
C VAL A 67 16.29 -24.82 -17.53
N THR A 68 16.73 -24.30 -18.69
CA THR A 68 16.38 -22.93 -19.13
C THR A 68 14.90 -22.79 -19.50
N LEU A 69 14.21 -23.91 -19.76
CA LEU A 69 12.76 -23.93 -19.98
C LEU A 69 11.98 -23.50 -18.72
N LEU A 70 12.49 -23.86 -17.53
CA LEU A 70 11.83 -23.58 -16.25
C LEU A 70 12.27 -22.25 -15.62
N LEU A 71 13.42 -21.72 -16.02
CA LEU A 71 13.98 -20.48 -15.47
C LEU A 71 12.99 -19.29 -15.54
N PRO A 72 12.29 -19.00 -16.65
CA PRO A 72 11.31 -17.93 -16.70
C PRO A 72 10.16 -18.11 -15.70
N ALA A 73 9.63 -19.34 -15.58
CA ALA A 73 8.58 -19.66 -14.62
C ALA A 73 9.05 -19.45 -13.17
N MET A 74 10.27 -19.85 -12.84
CA MET A 74 10.85 -19.57 -11.52
C MET A 74 11.06 -18.07 -11.29
N GLY A 75 11.57 -17.35 -12.30
CA GLY A 75 11.74 -15.90 -12.26
C GLY A 75 10.42 -15.17 -11.99
N PHE A 76 9.34 -15.62 -12.64
CA PHE A 76 7.99 -15.11 -12.37
C PHE A 76 7.56 -15.34 -10.93
N VAL A 77 7.71 -16.56 -10.42
CA VAL A 77 7.32 -16.91 -9.04
C VAL A 77 8.10 -16.08 -8.03
N VAL A 78 9.41 -15.94 -8.22
CA VAL A 78 10.27 -15.13 -7.34
C VAL A 78 9.81 -13.66 -7.35
N GLY A 79 9.56 -13.08 -8.53
CA GLY A 79 9.07 -11.70 -8.64
C GLY A 79 7.70 -11.51 -7.99
N ALA A 80 6.77 -12.44 -8.20
CA ALA A 80 5.45 -12.40 -7.58
C ALA A 80 5.53 -12.48 -6.04
N ILE A 81 6.38 -13.35 -5.49
CA ILE A 81 6.61 -13.46 -4.04
C ILE A 81 7.24 -12.18 -3.49
N MET A 82 8.23 -11.60 -4.19
CA MET A 82 8.83 -10.33 -3.78
C MET A 82 7.81 -9.19 -3.75
N ALA A 83 6.95 -9.09 -4.77
CA ALA A 83 5.89 -8.08 -4.81
C ALA A 83 4.91 -8.25 -3.64
N LEU A 84 4.54 -9.49 -3.32
CA LEU A 84 3.66 -9.77 -2.19
C LEU A 84 4.35 -9.44 -0.85
N ALA A 85 5.62 -9.80 -0.68
CA ALA A 85 6.38 -9.53 0.54
C ALA A 85 6.63 -8.03 0.78
N ALA A 86 6.74 -7.25 -0.30
CA ALA A 86 6.88 -5.80 -0.26
C ALA A 86 5.54 -5.07 -0.12
N SER A 87 4.41 -5.78 -0.30
CA SER A 87 3.09 -5.16 -0.26
C SER A 87 2.68 -4.73 1.15
N ALA A 88 1.98 -3.60 1.22
CA ALA A 88 1.37 -3.15 2.47
C ALA A 88 0.12 -4.00 2.77
N LYS A 89 -0.11 -4.30 4.05
CA LYS A 89 -1.24 -5.11 4.50
C LYS A 89 -2.38 -4.27 5.09
N TYR A 90 -2.06 -3.06 5.54
CA TYR A 90 -2.95 -2.18 6.28
C TYR A 90 -2.90 -0.78 5.67
N GLU A 91 -4.05 -0.16 5.50
CA GLU A 91 -4.19 1.23 5.05
C GLU A 91 -4.96 2.04 6.09
N PHE A 92 -4.43 3.21 6.41
CA PHE A 92 -5.14 4.26 7.12
C PHE A 92 -5.71 5.23 6.09
N ARG A 93 -7.02 5.28 5.99
CA ARG A 93 -7.75 6.04 4.97
C ARG A 93 -8.59 7.13 5.60
N LEU A 94 -8.66 8.25 4.92
CA LEU A 94 -9.41 9.42 5.32
C LEU A 94 -10.41 9.74 4.22
N GLU A 95 -11.64 10.01 4.58
CA GLU A 95 -12.64 10.57 3.68
C GLU A 95 -12.54 12.09 3.75
N PHE A 96 -12.26 12.71 2.62
CA PHE A 96 -12.13 14.16 2.50
C PHE A 96 -13.32 14.78 1.79
N LYS A 97 -13.90 15.81 2.40
CA LYS A 97 -14.81 16.76 1.76
C LYS A 97 -13.98 17.79 1.02
N HIS A 98 -14.04 17.76 -0.30
CA HIS A 98 -13.53 18.87 -1.10
C HIS A 98 -14.58 19.99 -1.13
N GLY A 99 -14.12 21.24 -1.09
CA GLY A 99 -14.99 22.41 -1.07
C GLY A 99 -15.58 22.78 -2.45
N ASP A 100 -15.08 22.16 -3.51
CA ASP A 100 -15.67 22.21 -4.84
C ASP A 100 -16.59 21.01 -5.05
N GLU A 101 -17.50 21.10 -6.02
CA GLU A 101 -18.67 20.25 -6.25
C GLU A 101 -18.37 18.74 -6.54
N THR A 102 -17.16 18.27 -6.26
CA THR A 102 -16.64 16.91 -6.48
C THR A 102 -17.06 15.89 -5.42
N GLY A 103 -17.57 16.34 -4.27
CA GLY A 103 -18.12 15.46 -3.23
C GLY A 103 -17.07 14.91 -2.26
N VAL A 104 -17.33 13.70 -1.72
CA VAL A 104 -16.45 13.05 -0.74
C VAL A 104 -15.58 11.97 -1.38
N GLN A 105 -14.29 11.97 -1.10
CA GLN A 105 -13.35 10.99 -1.63
C GLN A 105 -12.47 10.38 -0.54
N TRP A 106 -12.28 9.07 -0.64
CA TRP A 106 -11.35 8.33 0.22
C TRP A 106 -9.92 8.40 -0.30
N ILE A 107 -9.04 9.00 0.48
CA ILE A 107 -7.59 9.00 0.25
C ILE A 107 -6.90 8.02 1.21
N THR A 108 -5.72 7.55 0.83
CA THR A 108 -4.89 6.74 1.73
C THR A 108 -3.79 7.62 2.31
N ALA A 109 -3.86 7.89 3.61
CA ALA A 109 -2.91 8.75 4.31
C ALA A 109 -1.67 7.97 4.78
N ALA A 110 -1.83 6.69 5.12
CA ALA A 110 -0.69 5.83 5.40
C ALA A 110 -0.93 4.38 4.99
N LYS A 111 0.16 3.67 4.71
CA LYS A 111 0.18 2.22 4.48
C LYS A 111 1.23 1.58 5.36
N SER A 112 0.92 0.42 5.93
CA SER A 112 1.90 -0.39 6.64
C SER A 112 1.65 -1.88 6.43
N ARG A 113 2.67 -2.69 6.71
CA ARG A 113 2.56 -4.15 6.79
C ARG A 113 2.64 -4.68 8.22
N SER A 114 3.00 -3.83 9.17
CA SER A 114 3.20 -4.22 10.58
C SER A 114 1.87 -4.29 11.32
N SER A 115 1.71 -5.32 12.17
CA SER A 115 0.57 -5.41 13.09
C SER A 115 0.64 -4.36 14.20
N SER A 116 1.84 -3.88 14.56
CA SER A 116 2.00 -2.76 15.50
C SER A 116 1.35 -1.49 14.96
N ASP A 117 1.63 -1.18 13.70
CA ASP A 117 1.10 0.02 13.04
C ASP A 117 -0.40 -0.11 12.81
N TYR A 118 -0.91 -1.33 12.60
CA TYR A 118 -2.34 -1.58 12.56
C TYR A 118 -3.05 -1.23 13.88
N ALA A 119 -2.45 -1.59 15.02
CA ALA A 119 -3.00 -1.21 16.32
C ALA A 119 -3.04 0.32 16.50
N VAL A 120 -1.95 1.00 16.12
CA VAL A 120 -1.88 2.47 16.10
C VAL A 120 -2.96 3.06 15.17
N PHE A 121 -3.12 2.53 13.97
CA PHE A 121 -4.16 2.99 13.03
C PHE A 121 -5.56 2.85 13.62
N LYS A 122 -5.85 1.74 14.30
CA LYS A 122 -7.14 1.50 14.95
C LYS A 122 -7.40 2.46 16.11
N GLU A 123 -6.39 2.74 16.92
CA GLU A 123 -6.48 3.72 18.01
C GLU A 123 -6.75 5.13 17.45
N GLN A 124 -5.98 5.54 16.43
CA GLN A 124 -6.14 6.85 15.79
C GLN A 124 -7.45 6.99 15.04
N GLU A 125 -8.00 5.91 14.46
CA GLU A 125 -9.34 5.91 13.86
C GLU A 125 -10.40 6.25 14.91
N ILE A 126 -10.32 5.64 16.10
CA ILE A 126 -11.29 5.89 17.18
C ILE A 126 -11.17 7.33 17.68
N GLU A 127 -9.94 7.80 17.90
CA GLU A 127 -9.71 9.15 18.42
C GLU A 127 -10.11 10.23 17.42
N LEU A 128 -9.76 10.05 16.15
CA LEU A 128 -10.12 10.98 15.10
C LEU A 128 -11.63 11.01 14.88
N LYS A 129 -12.33 9.86 14.94
CA LYS A 129 -13.81 9.81 14.92
C LYS A 129 -14.45 10.61 16.04
N ARG A 130 -13.88 10.59 17.24
CA ARG A 130 -14.38 11.42 18.36
C ARG A 130 -14.16 12.91 18.13
N THR A 131 -13.09 13.27 17.43
CA THR A 131 -12.70 14.66 17.21
C THR A 131 -13.51 15.32 16.08
N ILE A 132 -13.86 14.55 15.04
CA ILE A 132 -14.59 15.05 13.85
C ILE A 132 -16.11 14.88 13.93
N SER A 133 -16.61 14.16 14.95
CA SER A 133 -18.05 13.89 15.15
C SER A 133 -18.80 15.00 15.85
#